data_AF-A0AAD9TMU1-F1
#
_entry.id   AF-A0AAD9TMU1-F1
#
_cell.length_a   1.000
_cell.length_b   1.000
_cell.length_c   1.000
_cell.angle_alpha   90.00
_cell.angle_beta   90.00
_cell.angle_gamma   90.00
#
_symmetry.space_group_name_H-M   'P 1'
#
loop_
_entity.id
_entity.type
_entity.pdbx_description
1 polymer ?
#
loop_
_entity_poly.entity_id
_entity_poly.type
_entity_poly.pdbx_seq_one_letter_code
_entity_poly.pdbx_strand_id
1 'polypeptide(L)'
;MVVANRIERIQRSFLWGDNAVKQKFHAVRSMDVRKRKGNGGLGIGRILDKNMALLAKRIWRFDKDDNTSWRRVVCLNYGVDETSLFWSVQDFKMPPFL
;
A
#
# COMPACT_ATOMS: atom_id res chain seq x y z
N MET A 1 6.19 4.97 7.69
CA MET A 1 5.70 6.14 6.93
C MET A 1 6.69 6.74 5.93
N VAL A 2 8.01 6.65 6.14
CA VAL A 2 9.04 7.26 5.26
C VAL A 2 8.95 6.78 3.79
N VAL A 3 8.78 5.48 3.57
CA VAL A 3 8.69 4.89 2.22
C VAL A 3 7.42 5.37 1.49
N ALA A 4 6.27 5.33 2.16
CA ALA A 4 5.01 5.81 1.59
C ALA A 4 5.11 7.29 1.18
N ASN A 5 5.71 8.14 2.04
CA ASN A 5 5.94 9.54 1.73
C ASN A 5 6.86 9.75 0.52
N ARG A 6 7.90 8.91 0.37
CA ARG A 6 8.81 8.94 -0.77
C ARG A 6 8.10 8.55 -2.07
N ILE A 7 7.28 7.50 -2.05
CA ILE A 7 6.49 7.07 -3.21
C ILE A 7 5.48 8.15 -3.62
N GLU A 8 4.76 8.73 -2.66
CA GLU A 8 3.82 9.82 -2.95
C GLU A 8 4.53 11.06 -3.50
N ARG A 9 5.74 11.36 -3.03
CA ARG A 9 6.58 12.42 -3.60
C ARG A 9 6.93 12.12 -5.05
N ILE A 10 7.36 10.90 -5.37
CA ILE A 10 7.65 10.48 -6.75
C ILE A 10 6.41 10.62 -7.64
N GLN A 11 5.23 10.19 -7.17
CA GLN A 11 3.98 10.32 -7.93
C GLN A 11 3.62 11.78 -8.20
N ARG A 12 3.78 12.67 -7.22
CA ARG A 12 3.56 14.12 -7.41
C ARG A 12 4.58 14.73 -8.34
N SER A 13 5.86 14.38 -8.18
CA SER A 13 6.92 14.87 -9.06
C SER A 13 6.72 14.43 -10.50
N PHE A 14 6.27 13.19 -10.73
CA PHE A 14 5.87 12.72 -12.05
C PHE A 14 4.70 13.54 -12.62
N LEU A 15 3.64 13.75 -11.83
CA LEU A 15 2.45 14.50 -12.26
C LEU A 15 2.78 15.94 -12.66
N TRP A 16 3.70 16.59 -11.94
CA TRP A 16 4.07 17.98 -12.17
C TRP A 16 5.30 18.15 -13.07
N GLY A 17 5.91 17.05 -13.51
CA GLY A 17 7.15 17.07 -14.28
C GLY A 17 8.31 17.72 -13.51
N ASP A 18 8.32 17.59 -12.19
CA ASP A 18 9.46 17.95 -11.36
C ASP A 18 10.59 16.96 -11.63
N ASN A 19 11.81 17.47 -11.55
CA ASN A 19 13.03 16.68 -11.61
C ASN A 19 13.99 17.11 -10.49
N ALA A 20 15.10 16.39 -10.32
CA ALA A 20 16.02 16.62 -9.20
C ALA A 20 16.60 18.05 -9.15
N VAL A 21 16.53 18.79 -10.26
CA VAL A 21 17.14 20.12 -10.44
C VAL A 21 16.09 21.24 -10.50
N LYS A 22 14.85 20.96 -10.93
CA LYS A 22 13.78 21.98 -11.03
C LYS A 22 12.47 21.47 -10.45
N GLN A 23 11.91 22.24 -9.51
CA GLN A 23 10.50 22.16 -9.16
C GLN A 23 9.70 23.07 -10.08
N LYS A 24 8.65 22.54 -10.70
CA LYS A 24 7.69 23.32 -11.50
C LYS A 24 6.57 23.84 -10.61
N PHE A 25 5.91 24.91 -11.06
CA PHE A 25 4.76 25.46 -10.35
C PHE A 25 3.64 24.43 -10.23
N HIS A 26 3.24 24.11 -9.00
CA HIS A 26 2.16 23.18 -8.73
C HIS A 26 0.81 23.86 -8.93
N ALA A 27 0.22 23.70 -10.13
CA ALA A 27 -1.06 24.33 -10.47
C ALA A 27 -2.25 23.81 -9.64
N VAL A 28 -2.15 22.60 -9.05
CA VAL A 28 -3.21 21.99 -8.25
C VAL A 28 -2.66 21.54 -6.90
N ARG A 29 -3.39 21.85 -5.84
CA ARG A 29 -3.04 21.44 -4.47
C ARG A 29 -3.01 19.91 -4.39
N SER A 30 -2.02 19.35 -3.70
CA SER A 30 -1.90 17.89 -3.56
C SER A 30 -3.13 17.21 -2.93
N MET A 31 -3.93 17.93 -2.15
CA MET A 31 -5.17 17.40 -1.58
C MET A 31 -6.28 17.26 -2.63
N ASP A 32 -6.32 18.14 -3.63
CA ASP A 32 -7.32 18.09 -4.70
C ASP A 32 -7.03 16.96 -5.68
N VAL A 33 -5.75 16.68 -5.94
CA VAL A 33 -5.30 15.50 -6.71
C VAL A 33 -5.82 14.19 -6.09
N ARG A 34 -5.94 14.12 -4.76
CA ARG A 34 -6.42 12.94 -4.03
C ARG A 34 -7.94 12.76 -4.10
N LYS A 35 -8.71 13.80 -4.42
CA LYS A 35 -10.17 13.70 -4.50
C LYS A 35 -10.57 12.75 -5.64
N ARG A 36 -11.72 12.10 -5.49
CA ARG A 36 -12.29 11.27 -6.57
C ARG A 36 -12.53 12.12 -7.82
N LYS A 37 -12.51 11.47 -8.99
CA LYS A 37 -12.76 12.14 -10.27
C LYS A 37 -14.11 12.88 -10.32
N GLY A 38 -15.16 12.31 -9.72
CA GLY A 38 -16.48 12.95 -9.60
C GLY A 38 -16.50 14.20 -8.71
N ASN A 39 -15.47 14.41 -7.88
CA ASN A 39 -15.35 15.58 -7.01
C ASN A 39 -14.26 16.55 -7.52
N GLY A 40 -13.93 16.50 -8.81
CA GLY A 40 -12.95 17.39 -9.45
C GLY A 40 -11.48 17.05 -9.18
N GLY A 41 -11.17 15.86 -8.65
CA GLY A 41 -9.79 15.39 -8.44
C GLY A 41 -9.30 14.37 -9.47
N LEU A 42 -8.09 13.85 -9.26
CA LEU A 42 -7.48 12.82 -10.13
C LEU A 42 -7.69 11.39 -9.60
N GLY A 43 -8.25 11.22 -8.41
CA GLY A 43 -8.48 9.92 -7.78
C GLY A 43 -7.19 9.24 -7.26
N ILE A 44 -6.09 9.98 -7.14
CA ILE A 44 -4.82 9.43 -6.67
C ILE A 44 -4.86 9.33 -5.15
N GLY A 45 -5.44 8.25 -4.62
CA GLY A 45 -5.54 8.00 -3.16
C GLY A 45 -4.19 7.75 -2.48
N ARG A 46 -4.17 7.86 -1.14
CA ARG A 46 -2.96 7.70 -0.32
C ARG A 46 -2.38 6.30 -0.46
N ILE A 47 -1.06 6.21 -0.45
CA ILE A 47 -0.36 4.92 -0.58
C ILE A 47 -0.59 4.04 0.65
N LEU A 48 -0.71 4.64 1.84
CA LEU A 48 -1.02 3.92 3.07
C LEU A 48 -2.37 3.20 2.99
N ASP A 49 -3.41 3.90 2.54
CA ASP A 49 -4.76 3.33 2.41
C ASP A 49 -4.76 2.17 1.40
N LYS A 50 -4.04 2.32 0.28
CA LYS A 50 -3.86 1.26 -0.71
C LYS A 50 -3.08 0.07 -0.14
N ASN A 51 -2.01 0.31 0.63
CA ASN A 51 -1.23 -0.75 1.27
C ASN A 51 -2.10 -1.57 2.23
N MET A 52 -2.86 -0.89 3.09
CA MET A 52 -3.79 -1.55 4.01
C MET A 52 -4.83 -2.40 3.28
N ALA A 53 -5.45 -1.85 2.22
CA ALA A 53 -6.42 -2.60 1.42
C ALA A 53 -5.80 -3.83 0.73
N LEU A 54 -4.57 -3.70 0.22
CA LEU A 54 -3.84 -4.80 -0.41
C LEU A 54 -3.42 -5.86 0.59
N LEU A 55 -3.01 -5.47 1.79
CA LEU A 55 -2.70 -6.38 2.89
C LEU A 55 -3.94 -7.16 3.31
N ALA A 56 -5.07 -6.47 3.53
CA ALA A 56 -6.34 -7.11 3.84
C ALA A 56 -6.77 -8.09 2.73
N LYS A 57 -6.62 -7.71 1.46
CA LYS A 57 -6.89 -8.60 0.32
C LYS A 57 -5.97 -9.82 0.30
N ARG A 58 -4.69 -9.67 0.68
CA ARG A 58 -3.75 -10.79 0.78
C ARG A 58 -4.10 -11.73 1.93
N ILE A 59 -4.46 -11.20 3.09
CA ILE A 59 -4.92 -12.00 4.24
C ILE A 59 -6.19 -12.77 3.87
N TRP A 60 -7.15 -12.10 3.22
CA TRP A 60 -8.37 -12.76 2.73
C TRP A 60 -8.08 -13.90 1.76
N ARG A 61 -7.14 -13.72 0.83
CA ARG A 61 -6.71 -14.78 -0.09
C ARG A 61 -5.96 -15.90 0.64
N PHE A 62 -5.18 -15.54 1.65
CA PHE A 62 -4.51 -16.53 2.48
C PHE A 62 -5.54 -17.42 3.16
N ASP A 63 -6.64 -16.89 3.70
CA ASP A 63 -7.72 -17.68 4.31
C ASP A 63 -8.51 -18.53 3.28
N LYS A 64 -8.79 -17.97 2.10
CA LYS A 64 -9.71 -18.60 1.14
C LYS A 64 -9.09 -19.59 0.15
N ASP A 65 -7.78 -19.51 -0.09
CA ASP A 65 -7.14 -20.23 -1.18
C ASP A 65 -6.02 -21.14 -0.65
N ASP A 66 -6.40 -22.36 -0.28
CA ASP A 66 -5.57 -23.34 0.45
C ASP A 66 -4.36 -23.87 -0.34
N ASN A 67 -4.34 -23.76 -1.67
CA ASN A 67 -3.36 -24.47 -2.51
C ASN A 67 -2.44 -23.57 -3.35
N THR A 68 -2.20 -22.32 -2.93
CA THR A 68 -1.26 -21.46 -3.65
C THR A 68 0.18 -21.63 -3.16
N SER A 69 1.15 -21.74 -4.08
CA SER A 69 2.59 -21.80 -3.73
C SER A 69 3.04 -20.61 -2.88
N TRP A 70 2.38 -19.46 -3.06
CA TRP A 70 2.57 -18.27 -2.23
C TRP A 70 2.26 -18.51 -0.75
N ARG A 71 1.16 -19.22 -0.44
CA ARG A 71 0.76 -19.55 0.94
C ARG A 71 1.86 -20.33 1.65
N ARG A 72 2.40 -21.36 0.98
CA ARG A 72 3.51 -22.18 1.51
C ARG A 72 4.75 -21.35 1.81
N VAL A 73 5.15 -20.45 0.90
CA VAL A 73 6.29 -19.56 1.11
C VAL A 73 6.08 -18.66 2.33
N VAL A 74 4.87 -18.15 2.53
CA VAL A 74 4.54 -17.33 3.71
C VAL A 74 4.59 -18.17 4.99
N CYS A 75 3.95 -19.34 5.02
CA CYS A 75 3.98 -20.25 6.16
C CYS A 75 5.43 -20.61 6.56
N LEU A 76 6.28 -20.93 5.58
CA LEU A 76 7.69 -21.26 5.80
C LEU A 76 8.51 -20.06 6.32
N ASN A 77 8.31 -18.88 5.74
CA ASN A 77 9.08 -17.68 6.14
C ASN A 77 8.70 -17.16 7.52
N TYR A 78 7.45 -17.35 7.94
CA TYR A 78 6.93 -16.78 9.18
C TYR A 78 6.59 -17.83 10.25
N GLY A 79 6.80 -19.12 9.98
CA GLY A 79 6.54 -20.21 10.92
C GLY A 79 5.07 -20.32 11.33
N VAL A 80 4.15 -20.02 10.42
CA VAL A 80 2.70 -20.02 10.71
C VAL A 80 2.04 -21.23 10.07
N ASP A 81 1.21 -21.94 10.82
CA ASP A 81 0.44 -23.07 10.28
C ASP A 81 -0.63 -22.59 9.30
N GLU A 82 -1.03 -23.47 8.37
CA GLU A 82 -1.92 -23.12 7.27
C GLU A 82 -3.26 -22.52 7.73
N THR A 83 -3.72 -22.81 8.96
CA THR A 83 -5.00 -22.34 9.51
C THR A 83 -4.90 -21.14 10.46
N SER A 84 -3.70 -20.75 10.90
CA SER A 84 -3.51 -19.88 12.08
C SER A 84 -3.12 -18.43 11.77
N LEU A 85 -2.97 -18.06 10.50
CA LEU A 85 -2.56 -16.70 10.12
C LEU A 85 -3.60 -15.63 10.48
N PHE A 86 -4.89 -15.97 10.58
CA PHE A 86 -5.94 -15.05 11.04
C PHE A 86 -6.05 -14.96 12.58
N TRP A 87 -5.84 -16.07 13.29
CA TRP A 87 -5.93 -16.12 14.75
C TRP A 87 -4.68 -15.57 15.45
N SER A 88 -3.54 -15.57 14.77
CA SER A 88 -2.29 -14.96 15.27
C SER A 88 -2.28 -13.43 15.11
N VAL A 89 -3.27 -12.82 14.43
CA VAL A 89 -3.30 -11.37 14.15
C VAL A 89 -3.56 -10.53 15.40
N GLN A 90 -4.12 -11.14 16.46
CA GLN A 90 -4.36 -10.46 17.74
C GLN A 90 -3.05 -10.03 18.43
N ASP A 91 -1.95 -10.73 18.18
CA ASP A 91 -0.62 -10.46 18.75
C ASP A 91 0.39 -9.88 17.75
N PHE A 92 -0.03 -9.59 16.52
CA PHE A 92 0.88 -9.15 15.47
C PHE A 92 1.33 -7.70 15.68
N LYS A 93 2.43 -7.53 16.40
CA LYS A 93 3.30 -6.36 16.22
C LYS A 93 3.97 -6.51 14.85
N MET A 94 3.29 -6.01 13.81
CA MET A 94 3.74 -6.12 12.42
C MET A 94 5.22 -5.68 12.30
N PRO A 95 6.06 -6.48 11.62
CA PRO A 95 7.43 -6.08 11.37
C PRO A 95 7.45 -4.76 10.58
N PRO A 96 8.36 -3.84 10.89
CA PRO A 96 8.36 -2.47 10.36
C PRO A 96 8.66 -2.36 8.85
N PHE A 97 8.85 -3.51 8.19
CA PHE A 97 9.15 -3.64 6.76
C PHE A 97 7.91 -3.93 5.90
N LEU A 98 6.70 -3.99 6.48
CA LEU A 98 5.40 -4.05 5.78
C LEU A 98 4.51 -2.82 6.07
#